data_AF-A0A543B2Y8-F1
#
_entry.id   AF-A0A543B2Y8-F1
#
_cell.length_a   1.000
_cell.length_b   1.000
_cell.length_c   1.000
_cell.angle_alpha   90.00
_cell.angle_beta   90.00
_cell.angle_gamma   90.00
#
_symmetry.space_group_name_H-M   'P 1'
#
loop_
_entity.id
_entity.type
_entity.pdbx_description
1 polymer ?
#
loop_
_entity_poly.entity_id
_entity_poly.type
_entity_poly.pdbx_seq_one_letter_code
_entity_poly.pdbx_strand_id
1 'polypeptide(L)'
;MTTKTDSLQCPVCGEPADPSHLGCEACGADLHAPASAAGHWLSSAAPETPCAECGSTNIDTHGYCGGCGKRQTRTSDRTELDLSAIGAATDFGKRHHYNQDAMAIGRYDDIITGVVCDGVSSSTFGELAALAAAEAGIAETLAALTDGQPVDQAALAAVTAAGQAASDAGVRHPDNPPSCTYVSAILDARGIHLTWIGDSRAYWVTPDRGYCLTVDDSHTGRLAAMGVPADDERYRTPYANALLAWLGSDAPKLEPNTRTVLPEQPGLLVVCSDGLSGYLESDDHLAQLIDETASCTRIASSLTDWARRCGGRDNISVIVARFPSTAQEVPSP
;
A
#
# COMPACT_ATOMS: atom_id res chain seq x y z
N MET A 1 -9.49 -51.88 -5.78
CA MET A 1 -8.43 -50.90 -5.49
C MET A 1 -8.80 -49.63 -6.24
N THR A 2 -9.54 -48.75 -5.59
CA THR A 2 -9.88 -47.42 -6.12
C THR A 2 -8.65 -46.54 -6.00
N THR A 3 -8.09 -46.13 -7.13
CA THR A 3 -7.03 -45.13 -7.20
C THR A 3 -7.58 -43.82 -6.67
N LYS A 4 -7.02 -43.32 -5.56
CA LYS A 4 -7.16 -41.92 -5.14
C LYS A 4 -6.59 -41.08 -6.28
N THR A 5 -7.45 -40.36 -6.99
CA THR A 5 -7.01 -39.26 -7.86
C THR A 5 -6.55 -38.17 -6.91
N ASP A 6 -5.24 -37.92 -6.83
CA ASP A 6 -4.73 -36.75 -6.11
C ASP A 6 -5.32 -35.51 -6.78
N SER A 7 -6.18 -34.79 -6.04
CA SER A 7 -6.74 -33.51 -6.46
C SER A 7 -5.64 -32.46 -6.39
N LEU A 8 -5.13 -32.03 -7.54
CA LEU A 8 -4.25 -30.87 -7.63
C LEU A 8 -5.09 -29.61 -7.38
N GLN A 9 -4.60 -28.71 -6.53
CA GLN A 9 -5.16 -27.37 -6.39
C GLN A 9 -4.28 -26.38 -7.14
N CYS A 10 -4.88 -25.39 -7.78
CA CYS A 10 -4.15 -24.34 -8.45
C CYS A 10 -3.29 -23.57 -7.42
N PRO A 11 -1.98 -23.42 -7.63
CA PRO A 11 -1.09 -22.75 -6.68
C PRO A 11 -1.33 -21.23 -6.60
N VAL A 12 -2.09 -20.67 -7.56
CA VAL A 12 -2.37 -19.22 -7.63
C VAL A 12 -3.74 -18.87 -7.03
N CYS A 13 -4.80 -19.62 -7.36
CA CYS A 13 -6.16 -19.29 -6.91
C CYS A 13 -6.79 -20.32 -5.97
N GLY A 14 -6.13 -21.45 -5.68
CA GLY A 14 -6.64 -22.50 -4.78
C GLY A 14 -7.74 -23.39 -5.36
N GLU A 15 -8.31 -23.06 -6.52
CA GLU A 15 -9.35 -23.86 -7.16
C GLU A 15 -8.86 -25.27 -7.55
N PRO A 16 -9.72 -26.30 -7.48
CA PRO A 16 -9.40 -27.63 -7.97
C PRO A 16 -9.00 -27.57 -9.44
N ALA A 17 -7.85 -28.13 -9.76
CA ALA A 17 -7.27 -28.12 -11.08
C ALA A 17 -7.09 -29.55 -11.60
N ASP A 18 -7.35 -29.76 -12.89
CA ASP A 18 -7.04 -31.03 -13.53
C ASP A 18 -5.51 -31.15 -13.69
N PRO A 19 -4.85 -32.17 -13.11
CA PRO A 19 -3.41 -32.35 -13.22
C PRO A 19 -2.91 -32.60 -14.65
N SER A 20 -3.80 -32.82 -15.62
CA SER A 20 -3.46 -33.00 -17.04
C SER A 20 -3.45 -31.70 -17.85
N HIS A 21 -3.92 -30.59 -17.27
CA HIS A 21 -3.96 -29.30 -17.94
C HIS A 21 -2.67 -28.49 -17.67
N LEU A 22 -2.18 -27.81 -18.70
CA LEU A 22 -1.04 -26.89 -18.56
C LEU A 22 -1.42 -25.63 -17.78
N GLY A 23 -2.68 -25.21 -17.80
CA GLY A 23 -3.14 -23.99 -17.13
C GLY A 23 -4.45 -24.20 -16.38
N CYS A 24 -4.62 -23.46 -15.28
CA CYS A 24 -5.84 -23.42 -14.48
C CYS A 24 -6.97 -22.86 -15.32
N GLU A 25 -8.09 -23.59 -15.41
CA GLU A 25 -9.25 -23.12 -16.17
C GLU A 25 -9.93 -21.89 -15.54
N ALA A 26 -9.72 -21.66 -14.25
CA ALA A 26 -10.32 -20.52 -13.53
C ALA A 26 -9.52 -19.21 -13.71
N CYS A 27 -8.19 -19.27 -13.60
CA CYS A 27 -7.34 -18.06 -13.60
C CYS A 27 -6.27 -18.02 -14.70
N GLY A 28 -6.11 -19.09 -15.49
CA GLY A 28 -5.09 -19.19 -16.55
C GLY A 28 -3.66 -19.45 -16.06
N ALA A 29 -3.44 -19.61 -14.75
CA ALA A 29 -2.12 -19.86 -14.18
C ALA A 29 -1.57 -21.24 -14.58
N ASP A 30 -0.28 -21.32 -14.93
CA ASP A 30 0.37 -22.58 -15.25
C ASP A 30 0.37 -23.52 -14.03
N LEU A 31 -0.21 -24.71 -14.18
CA LEU A 31 -0.39 -25.71 -13.11
C LEU A 31 0.87 -26.54 -12.84
N HIS A 32 1.83 -26.49 -13.76
CA HIS A 32 3.09 -27.21 -13.71
C HIS A 32 4.30 -26.28 -13.65
N ALA A 33 4.09 -24.98 -13.75
CA ALA A 33 5.08 -24.01 -13.34
C ALA A 33 5.47 -24.33 -11.88
N PRO A 34 6.78 -24.37 -11.56
CA PRO A 34 7.18 -24.40 -10.17
C PRO A 34 6.49 -23.23 -9.48
N ALA A 35 5.87 -23.47 -8.30
CA ALA A 35 5.38 -22.40 -7.45
C ALA A 35 6.47 -21.34 -7.43
N SER A 36 6.18 -20.15 -7.98
CA SER A 36 7.19 -19.15 -8.28
C SER A 36 8.05 -18.98 -7.03
N ALA A 37 9.33 -19.37 -7.12
CA ALA A 37 10.28 -19.14 -6.05
C ALA A 37 10.51 -17.64 -5.82
N ALA A 38 10.04 -16.77 -6.73
CA ALA A 38 10.00 -15.33 -6.57
C ALA A 38 8.63 -14.88 -6.02
N GLY A 39 8.65 -14.01 -5.00
CA GLY A 39 7.45 -13.39 -4.46
C GLY A 39 6.56 -12.75 -5.54
N HIS A 40 5.25 -12.84 -5.36
CA HIS A 40 4.25 -12.24 -6.24
C HIS A 40 3.73 -10.92 -5.65
N TRP A 41 3.57 -9.88 -6.47
CA TRP A 41 3.04 -8.60 -6.02
C TRP A 41 2.16 -7.92 -7.09
N LEU A 42 1.31 -7.00 -6.62
CA LEU A 42 0.43 -6.12 -7.39
C LEU A 42 0.65 -4.67 -6.97
N SER A 43 0.54 -3.71 -7.88
CA SER A 43 0.54 -2.27 -7.56
C SER A 43 -0.74 -1.58 -8.01
N SER A 44 -0.94 -0.36 -7.49
CA SER A 44 -1.99 0.54 -7.92
C SER A 44 -1.73 1.18 -9.28
N ALA A 45 -0.68 0.75 -10.01
CA ALA A 45 -0.44 1.18 -11.38
C ALA A 45 -1.72 0.96 -12.19
N ALA A 46 -2.24 2.06 -12.76
CA ALA A 46 -3.44 1.96 -13.55
C ALA A 46 -3.18 1.04 -14.75
N PRO A 47 -4.07 0.07 -15.05
CA PRO A 47 -3.92 -0.75 -16.25
C PRO A 47 -3.86 0.17 -17.47
N GLU A 48 -2.95 -0.13 -18.40
CA GLU A 48 -2.84 0.60 -19.68
C GLU A 48 -4.19 0.54 -20.39
N THR A 49 -5.01 1.57 -20.19
CA THR A 49 -6.32 1.66 -20.81
C THR A 49 -6.13 2.46 -22.09
N PRO A 50 -6.35 1.87 -23.28
CA PRO A 50 -6.26 2.61 -24.52
C PRO A 50 -7.23 3.80 -24.49
N CYS A 51 -6.82 4.90 -25.12
CA CYS A 51 -7.65 6.08 -25.31
C CYS A 51 -9.04 5.68 -25.83
N ALA A 52 -10.11 6.03 -25.11
CA ALA A 52 -11.49 5.73 -25.50
C ALA A 52 -11.87 6.31 -26.88
N GLU A 53 -11.15 7.36 -27.30
CA GLU A 53 -11.42 8.11 -28.52
C GLU A 53 -10.59 7.68 -29.74
N CYS A 54 -9.34 7.22 -29.53
CA CYS A 54 -8.43 6.92 -30.65
C CYS A 54 -7.65 5.61 -30.48
N GLY A 55 -7.88 4.86 -29.40
CA GLY A 55 -7.22 3.58 -29.13
C GLY A 55 -5.71 3.66 -28.84
N SER A 56 -5.14 4.87 -28.73
CA SER A 56 -3.73 5.02 -28.37
C SER A 56 -3.51 4.68 -26.90
N THR A 57 -2.50 3.86 -26.60
CA THR A 57 -2.06 3.57 -25.23
C THR A 57 -1.18 4.67 -24.64
N ASN A 58 -0.79 5.66 -25.45
CA ASN A 58 -0.04 6.82 -24.99
C ASN A 58 -0.99 7.81 -24.29
N ILE A 59 -1.32 7.52 -23.03
CA ILE A 59 -2.02 8.43 -22.14
C ILE A 59 -0.98 9.01 -21.19
N ASP A 60 -0.85 10.32 -21.17
CA ASP A 60 0.03 10.99 -20.22
C ASP A 60 -0.52 10.89 -18.78
N THR A 61 0.31 11.25 -17.81
CA THR A 61 -0.03 11.18 -16.39
C THR A 61 -1.19 12.09 -16.00
N HIS A 62 -1.49 13.12 -16.79
CA HIS A 62 -2.64 14.00 -16.61
C HIS A 62 -3.93 13.45 -17.24
N GLY A 63 -3.86 12.24 -17.79
CA GLY A 63 -4.97 11.57 -18.45
C GLY A 63 -5.26 12.12 -19.84
N TYR A 64 -4.36 12.85 -20.49
CA TYR A 64 -4.52 13.25 -21.90
C TYR A 64 -3.87 12.24 -22.83
N CYS A 65 -4.57 11.90 -23.90
CA CYS A 65 -4.00 11.04 -24.92
C CYS A 65 -2.97 11.80 -25.75
N GLY A 66 -1.71 11.34 -25.76
CA GLY A 66 -0.66 11.87 -26.64
C GLY A 66 -0.91 11.63 -28.14
N GLY A 67 -1.84 10.73 -28.49
CA GLY A 67 -2.27 10.50 -29.87
C GLY A 67 -3.32 11.50 -30.38
N CYS A 68 -4.34 11.82 -29.57
CA CYS A 68 -5.47 12.66 -30.00
C CYS A 68 -5.71 13.94 -29.18
N GLY A 69 -4.93 14.16 -28.12
CA GLY A 69 -5.03 15.31 -27.22
C GLY A 69 -6.29 15.35 -26.35
N LYS A 70 -7.19 14.35 -26.44
CA LYS A 70 -8.41 14.30 -25.64
C LYS A 70 -8.12 13.83 -24.22
N ARG A 71 -8.76 14.49 -23.25
CA ARG A 71 -8.76 14.05 -21.85
C ARG A 71 -9.55 12.76 -21.72
N GLN A 72 -8.90 11.73 -21.22
CA GLN A 72 -9.50 10.46 -20.86
C GLN A 72 -10.14 10.62 -19.48
N THR A 73 -11.42 10.34 -19.40
CA THR A 73 -12.09 10.11 -18.11
C THR A 73 -11.63 8.75 -17.61
N ARG A 74 -10.58 8.70 -16.79
CA ARG A 74 -10.38 7.55 -15.90
C ARG A 74 -11.62 7.48 -15.03
N THR A 75 -12.48 6.51 -15.31
CA THR A 75 -13.87 6.50 -14.81
C THR A 75 -13.97 6.22 -13.31
N SER A 76 -12.85 5.92 -12.67
CA SER A 76 -12.57 6.19 -11.27
C SER A 76 -11.09 5.95 -11.07
N ASP A 77 -10.31 6.85 -10.44
CA ASP A 77 -8.98 6.45 -9.92
C ASP A 77 -9.12 5.57 -8.66
N ARG A 78 -10.17 4.72 -8.64
CA ARG A 78 -10.38 3.66 -7.68
C ARG A 78 -9.66 2.43 -8.18
N THR A 79 -8.68 1.98 -7.41
CA THR A 79 -8.02 0.70 -7.65
C THR A 79 -8.16 -0.16 -6.40
N GLU A 80 -8.50 -1.44 -6.59
CA GLU A 80 -8.55 -2.43 -5.51
C GLU A 80 -7.60 -3.58 -5.85
N LEU A 81 -6.83 -4.04 -4.87
CA LEU A 81 -5.87 -5.13 -4.98
C LEU A 81 -6.26 -6.23 -3.99
N ASP A 82 -6.06 -7.49 -4.37
CA ASP A 82 -6.40 -8.66 -3.54
C ASP A 82 -5.35 -9.76 -3.68
N LEU A 83 -4.73 -10.13 -2.56
CA LEU A 83 -3.86 -11.31 -2.40
C LEU A 83 -4.32 -12.15 -1.19
N SER A 84 -5.64 -12.27 -1.00
CA SER A 84 -6.34 -13.01 0.05
C SER A 84 -6.09 -12.50 1.47
N ALA A 85 -4.91 -12.79 2.04
CA ALA A 85 -4.55 -12.40 3.41
C ALA A 85 -4.20 -10.90 3.52
N ILE A 86 -3.98 -10.24 2.38
CA ILE A 86 -3.74 -8.81 2.25
C ILE A 86 -4.57 -8.26 1.08
N GLY A 87 -5.15 -7.08 1.28
CA GLY A 87 -5.95 -6.40 0.27
C GLY A 87 -5.77 -4.90 0.39
N ALA A 88 -6.04 -4.17 -0.70
CA ALA A 88 -5.83 -2.73 -0.73
C ALA A 88 -6.92 -2.01 -1.54
N ALA A 89 -7.15 -0.74 -1.24
CA ALA A 89 -8.01 0.14 -2.01
C ALA A 89 -7.46 1.58 -2.00
N THR A 90 -7.39 2.21 -3.17
CA THR A 90 -7.00 3.63 -3.30
C THR A 90 -8.00 4.41 -4.13
N ASP A 91 -8.21 5.70 -3.84
CA ASP A 91 -9.17 6.59 -4.51
C ASP A 91 -8.63 8.04 -4.53
N PHE A 92 -8.82 8.77 -5.62
CA PHE A 92 -8.41 10.17 -5.70
C PHE A 92 -9.25 11.13 -4.81
N GLY A 93 -10.34 10.64 -4.21
CA GLY A 93 -11.22 11.39 -3.33
C GLY A 93 -12.30 12.17 -4.08
N LYS A 94 -12.52 13.43 -3.68
CA LYS A 94 -13.54 14.33 -4.24
C LYS A 94 -12.98 15.66 -4.73
N ARG A 95 -11.79 16.04 -4.25
CA ARG A 95 -11.20 17.38 -4.50
C ARG A 95 -10.09 17.37 -5.53
N HIS A 96 -9.38 16.25 -5.68
CA HIS A 96 -8.28 16.12 -6.63
C HIS A 96 -8.81 15.71 -8.02
N HIS A 97 -7.97 15.87 -9.03
CA HIS A 97 -8.28 15.52 -10.41
C HIS A 97 -7.68 14.17 -10.84
N TYR A 98 -6.73 13.67 -10.06
CA TYR A 98 -6.04 12.40 -10.24
C TYR A 98 -5.49 11.96 -8.88
N ASN A 99 -5.08 10.69 -8.79
CA ASN A 99 -4.49 10.10 -7.61
C ASN A 99 -2.96 10.25 -7.61
N GLN A 100 -2.41 10.87 -6.57
CA GLN A 100 -0.98 11.05 -6.31
C GLN A 100 -0.44 10.03 -5.31
N ASP A 101 -1.32 9.25 -4.69
CA ASP A 101 -0.91 8.08 -3.91
C ASP A 101 -0.59 6.91 -4.83
N ALA A 102 0.29 6.05 -4.34
CA ALA A 102 0.50 4.73 -4.87
C ALA A 102 0.58 3.68 -3.76
N MET A 103 0.23 2.45 -4.10
CA MET A 103 0.34 1.31 -3.21
C MET A 103 0.86 0.10 -3.95
N ALA A 104 1.48 -0.81 -3.21
CA ALA A 104 1.73 -2.15 -3.69
C ALA A 104 1.56 -3.18 -2.56
N ILE A 105 1.07 -4.37 -2.89
CA ILE A 105 0.93 -5.50 -1.98
C ILE A 105 1.63 -6.72 -2.57
N GLY A 106 2.25 -7.53 -1.72
CA GLY A 106 3.03 -8.68 -2.14
C GLY A 106 2.96 -9.82 -1.15
N ARG A 107 3.28 -11.01 -1.65
CA ARG A 107 3.35 -12.25 -0.88
C ARG A 107 4.51 -13.11 -1.33
N TYR A 108 5.18 -13.73 -0.37
CA TYR A 108 6.17 -14.78 -0.58
C TYR A 108 6.03 -15.81 0.55
N ASP A 109 5.75 -17.07 0.21
CA ASP A 109 5.36 -18.10 1.18
C ASP A 109 4.24 -17.63 2.14
N ASP A 110 4.50 -17.60 3.44
CA ASP A 110 3.59 -17.10 4.49
C ASP A 110 3.84 -15.63 4.83
N ILE A 111 4.81 -14.98 4.18
CA ILE A 111 5.12 -13.57 4.36
C ILE A 111 4.20 -12.73 3.47
N ILE A 112 3.53 -11.75 4.07
CA ILE A 112 2.78 -10.72 3.35
C ILE A 112 3.42 -9.37 3.58
N THR A 113 3.44 -8.53 2.55
CA THR A 113 4.04 -7.20 2.62
C THR A 113 3.21 -6.18 1.85
N GLY A 114 3.20 -4.94 2.32
CA GLY A 114 2.51 -3.83 1.68
C GLY A 114 3.29 -2.54 1.81
N VAL A 115 3.17 -1.68 0.80
CA VAL A 115 3.78 -0.35 0.74
C VAL A 115 2.71 0.67 0.34
N VAL A 116 2.64 1.80 1.06
CA VAL A 116 1.87 2.99 0.66
C VAL A 116 2.85 4.15 0.53
N CYS A 117 2.73 4.90 -0.56
CA CYS A 117 3.45 6.14 -0.81
C CYS A 117 2.44 7.23 -1.18
N ASP A 118 2.51 8.38 -0.52
CA ASP A 118 1.67 9.55 -0.80
C ASP A 118 2.51 10.62 -1.50
N GLY A 119 2.10 11.04 -2.69
CA GLY A 119 2.81 12.04 -3.47
C GLY A 119 2.69 13.43 -2.86
N VAL A 120 3.81 14.05 -2.48
CA VAL A 120 3.82 15.36 -1.83
C VAL A 120 3.22 16.42 -2.76
N SER A 121 2.06 16.98 -2.39
CA SER A 121 1.26 17.87 -3.23
C SER A 121 1.96 19.18 -3.63
N SER A 122 2.97 19.64 -2.89
CA SER A 122 3.79 20.79 -3.26
C SER A 122 4.89 20.48 -4.29
N SER A 123 5.19 19.20 -4.52
CA SER A 123 6.16 18.73 -5.51
C SER A 123 5.54 18.60 -6.90
N THR A 124 6.35 18.65 -7.94
CA THR A 124 5.85 18.42 -9.31
C THR A 124 5.73 16.93 -9.56
N PHE A 125 4.58 16.47 -10.06
CA PHE A 125 4.35 15.06 -10.42
C PHE A 125 4.59 14.06 -9.26
N GLY A 126 4.12 14.37 -8.06
CA GLY A 126 4.26 13.50 -6.88
C GLY A 126 3.81 12.04 -7.11
N GLU A 127 2.84 11.81 -8.00
CA GLU A 127 2.37 10.49 -8.42
C GLU A 127 3.49 9.62 -9.04
N LEU A 128 4.47 10.24 -9.70
CA LEU A 128 5.59 9.53 -10.31
C LEU A 128 6.57 9.03 -9.25
N ALA A 129 6.84 9.86 -8.23
CA ALA A 129 7.68 9.46 -7.10
C ALA A 129 6.99 8.36 -6.30
N ALA A 130 5.71 8.54 -5.98
CA ALA A 130 4.93 7.59 -5.20
C ALA A 130 4.87 6.21 -5.87
N LEU A 131 4.54 6.16 -7.16
CA LEU A 131 4.45 4.89 -7.90
C LEU A 131 5.82 4.21 -8.01
N ALA A 132 6.86 4.94 -8.40
CA ALA A 132 8.21 4.39 -8.52
C ALA A 132 8.72 3.85 -7.17
N ALA A 133 8.47 4.59 -6.08
CA ALA A 133 8.86 4.17 -4.73
C ALA A 133 8.09 2.92 -4.26
N ALA A 134 6.78 2.86 -4.48
CA ALA A 134 5.96 1.73 -4.07
C ALA A 134 6.37 0.43 -4.79
N GLU A 135 6.56 0.49 -6.11
CA GLU A 135 6.96 -0.66 -6.93
C GLU A 135 8.39 -1.11 -6.65
N ALA A 136 9.34 -0.18 -6.52
CA ALA A 136 10.72 -0.53 -6.16
C ALA A 136 10.80 -1.11 -4.75
N GLY A 137 10.09 -0.53 -3.79
CA GLY A 137 10.08 -0.99 -2.40
C GLY A 137 9.50 -2.39 -2.24
N ILE A 138 8.36 -2.70 -2.87
CA ILE A 138 7.77 -4.03 -2.79
C ILE A 138 8.63 -5.08 -3.51
N ALA A 139 9.18 -4.75 -4.68
CA ALA A 139 10.00 -5.66 -5.46
C ALA A 139 11.30 -6.01 -4.73
N GLU A 140 11.99 -5.01 -4.17
CA GLU A 140 13.21 -5.21 -3.39
C GLU A 140 12.93 -5.98 -2.09
N THR A 141 11.81 -5.70 -1.41
CA THR A 141 11.39 -6.46 -0.23
C THR A 141 11.30 -7.95 -0.55
N LEU A 142 10.56 -8.30 -1.61
CA LEU A 142 10.35 -9.70 -1.99
C LEU A 142 11.64 -10.35 -2.50
N ALA A 143 12.47 -9.63 -3.25
CA ALA A 143 13.76 -10.13 -3.71
C ALA A 143 14.69 -10.44 -2.55
N ALA A 144 14.88 -9.50 -1.61
CA ALA A 144 15.74 -9.68 -0.44
C ALA A 144 15.27 -10.84 0.46
N LEU A 145 13.95 -10.97 0.67
CA LEU A 145 13.39 -12.08 1.45
C LEU A 145 13.56 -13.43 0.74
N THR A 146 13.38 -13.47 -0.58
CA THR A 146 13.62 -14.67 -1.40
C THR A 146 15.09 -15.10 -1.33
N ASP A 147 16.01 -14.15 -1.28
CA ASP A 147 17.45 -14.38 -1.10
C ASP A 147 17.84 -14.78 0.34
N GLY A 148 16.86 -14.88 1.25
CA GLY A 148 17.06 -15.28 2.64
C GLY A 148 17.62 -14.18 3.55
N GLN A 149 17.53 -12.91 3.14
CA GLN A 149 17.95 -11.80 4.00
C GLN A 149 17.04 -11.69 5.24
N PRO A 150 17.59 -11.29 6.39
CA PRO A 150 16.79 -10.93 7.56
C PRO A 150 15.77 -9.81 7.24
N VAL A 151 14.61 -9.84 7.90
CA VAL A 151 13.50 -8.90 7.62
C VAL A 151 13.91 -7.43 7.81
N ASP A 152 14.73 -7.15 8.81
CA ASP A 152 15.27 -5.81 9.06
C ASP A 152 16.17 -5.33 7.91
N GLN A 153 16.98 -6.22 7.34
CA GLN A 153 17.83 -5.89 6.18
C GLN A 153 17.00 -5.75 4.90
N ALA A 154 16.01 -6.63 4.69
CA ALA A 154 15.09 -6.54 3.56
C ALA A 154 14.30 -5.22 3.60
N ALA A 155 13.81 -4.81 4.77
CA ALA A 155 13.11 -3.55 4.95
C ALA A 155 13.99 -2.31 4.70
N LEU A 156 15.25 -2.31 5.15
CA LEU A 156 16.19 -1.23 4.88
C LEU A 156 16.59 -1.17 3.40
N ALA A 157 16.79 -2.32 2.75
CA ALA A 157 17.03 -2.39 1.31
C ALA A 157 15.84 -1.84 0.53
N ALA A 158 14.61 -2.21 0.93
CA ALA A 158 13.38 -1.77 0.29
C ALA A 158 13.18 -0.25 0.31
N VAL A 159 13.34 0.40 1.47
CA VAL A 159 13.23 1.87 1.54
C VAL A 159 14.36 2.58 0.81
N THR A 160 15.55 1.97 0.75
CA THR A 160 16.68 2.50 -0.05
C THR A 160 16.37 2.44 -1.55
N ALA A 161 15.86 1.31 -2.04
CA ALA A 161 15.43 1.15 -3.43
C ALA A 161 14.28 2.10 -3.78
N ALA A 162 13.31 2.25 -2.88
CA ALA A 162 12.21 3.20 -3.02
C ALA A 162 12.71 4.66 -3.12
N GLY A 163 13.64 5.06 -2.25
CA GLY A 163 14.23 6.40 -2.27
C GLY A 163 15.04 6.69 -3.54
N GLN A 164 15.78 5.70 -4.04
CA GLN A 164 16.50 5.82 -5.31
C GLN A 164 15.52 5.97 -6.49
N ALA A 165 14.47 5.15 -6.54
CA ALA A 165 13.46 5.22 -7.58
C ALA A 165 12.69 6.56 -7.58
N ALA A 166 12.33 7.07 -6.40
CA ALA A 166 11.74 8.41 -6.26
C ALA A 166 12.70 9.52 -6.73
N SER A 167 13.98 9.42 -6.39
CA SER A 167 15.00 10.37 -6.83
C SER A 167 15.18 10.37 -8.35
N ASP A 168 15.19 9.18 -8.97
CA ASP A 168 15.33 9.01 -10.41
C ASP A 168 14.12 9.55 -11.19
N ALA A 169 12.92 9.47 -10.61
CA ALA A 169 11.73 10.12 -11.16
C ALA A 169 11.90 11.65 -11.29
N GLY A 170 12.68 12.26 -10.38
CA GLY A 170 12.90 13.70 -10.32
C GLY A 170 13.99 14.26 -11.25
N VAL A 171 14.75 13.43 -11.95
CA VAL A 171 15.86 13.87 -12.84
C VAL A 171 15.38 14.86 -13.92
N ARG A 172 14.13 14.75 -14.37
CA ARG A 172 13.54 15.62 -15.40
C ARG A 172 12.94 16.92 -14.85
N HIS A 173 12.88 17.08 -13.53
CA HIS A 173 12.21 18.21 -12.85
C HIS A 173 13.06 18.79 -11.71
N PRO A 174 14.31 19.24 -11.97
CA PRO A 174 15.26 19.59 -10.91
C PRO A 174 14.87 20.80 -10.05
N ASP A 175 14.01 21.70 -10.55
CA ASP A 175 13.60 22.91 -9.83
C ASP A 175 12.56 22.64 -8.74
N ASN A 176 11.74 21.60 -8.89
CA ASN A 176 10.73 21.17 -7.93
C ASN A 176 10.48 19.65 -8.10
N PRO A 177 11.42 18.83 -7.60
CA PRO A 177 11.45 17.41 -7.94
C PRO A 177 10.27 16.64 -7.32
N PRO A 178 9.68 15.68 -8.05
CA PRO A 178 8.75 14.69 -7.52
C PRO A 178 9.21 14.11 -6.18
N SER A 179 8.31 14.14 -5.20
CA SER A 179 8.56 13.63 -3.86
C SER A 179 7.35 12.87 -3.33
N CYS A 180 7.58 11.94 -2.41
CA CYS A 180 6.51 11.16 -1.77
C CYS A 180 6.86 10.73 -0.34
N THR A 181 5.86 10.37 0.45
CA THR A 181 6.04 9.62 1.71
C THR A 181 6.36 8.15 1.40
N TYR A 182 6.65 7.38 2.44
CA TYR A 182 6.79 5.93 2.37
C TYR A 182 6.37 5.30 3.68
N VAL A 183 5.51 4.30 3.65
CA VAL A 183 5.28 3.40 4.79
C VAL A 183 5.14 1.98 4.26
N SER A 184 5.92 1.07 4.82
CA SER A 184 5.87 -0.34 4.49
C SER A 184 5.67 -1.21 5.72
N ALA A 185 5.12 -2.39 5.49
CA ALA A 185 4.93 -3.42 6.49
C ALA A 185 5.28 -4.79 5.93
N ILE A 186 6.09 -5.55 6.66
CA ILE A 186 6.40 -6.96 6.40
C ILE A 186 5.84 -7.77 7.56
N LEU A 187 4.94 -8.72 7.28
CA LEU A 187 4.34 -9.59 8.28
C LEU A 187 4.81 -11.02 8.03
N ASP A 188 5.51 -11.59 9.00
CA ASP A 188 5.97 -12.98 8.99
C ASP A 188 5.60 -13.68 10.31
N ALA A 189 6.03 -14.93 10.50
CA ALA A 189 5.77 -15.68 11.73
C ALA A 189 6.37 -15.04 13.00
N ARG A 190 7.28 -14.07 12.88
CA ARG A 190 7.96 -13.38 13.99
C ARG A 190 7.29 -12.05 14.33
N GLY A 191 6.30 -11.59 13.56
CA GLY A 191 5.53 -10.39 13.86
C GLY A 191 5.40 -9.46 12.66
N ILE A 192 5.30 -8.17 12.95
CA ILE A 192 5.09 -7.08 12.00
C ILE A 192 6.30 -6.16 12.06
N HIS A 193 6.99 -5.97 10.94
CA HIS A 193 8.08 -5.02 10.81
C HIS A 193 7.64 -3.85 9.94
N LEU A 194 7.75 -2.63 10.48
CA LEU A 194 7.36 -1.38 9.83
C LEU A 194 8.59 -0.54 9.52
N THR A 195 8.57 0.11 8.35
CA THR A 195 9.55 1.12 7.95
C THR A 195 8.81 2.30 7.35
N TRP A 196 9.08 3.53 7.79
CA TRP A 196 8.39 4.69 7.26
C TRP A 196 9.21 5.98 7.26
N ILE A 197 8.83 6.86 6.33
CA ILE A 197 9.27 8.24 6.14
C ILE A 197 8.02 9.06 5.78
N GLY A 198 7.75 10.13 6.52
CA GLY A 198 6.60 11.00 6.30
C GLY A 198 5.47 10.75 7.30
N ASP A 199 4.23 11.05 6.91
CA ASP A 199 3.04 11.05 7.77
C ASP A 199 1.95 10.05 7.36
N SER A 200 2.25 9.19 6.38
CA SER A 200 1.47 7.97 6.17
C SER A 200 1.64 7.02 7.36
N ARG A 201 0.56 6.33 7.76
CA ARG A 201 0.47 5.65 9.05
C ARG A 201 0.20 4.16 8.94
N ALA A 202 0.61 3.43 9.97
CA ALA A 202 0.21 2.05 10.19
C ALA A 202 -0.47 1.88 11.55
N TYR A 203 -1.52 1.06 11.61
CA TYR A 203 -2.31 0.78 12.80
C TYR A 203 -2.42 -0.71 13.04
N TRP A 204 -2.28 -1.13 14.29
CA TRP A 204 -2.71 -2.45 14.74
C TRP A 204 -4.15 -2.36 15.24
N VAL A 205 -5.03 -3.20 14.70
CA VAL A 205 -6.46 -3.20 15.03
C VAL A 205 -6.89 -4.57 15.53
N THR A 206 -7.64 -4.54 16.62
CA THR A 206 -8.31 -5.67 17.26
C THR A 206 -9.80 -5.34 17.38
N PRO A 207 -10.69 -6.28 17.73
CA PRO A 207 -12.12 -6.03 17.77
C PRO A 207 -12.54 -4.83 18.61
N ASP A 208 -11.78 -4.56 19.68
CA ASP A 208 -12.13 -3.55 20.69
C ASP A 208 -11.29 -2.27 20.61
N ARG A 209 -10.16 -2.29 19.88
CA ARG A 209 -9.11 -1.27 20.01
C ARG A 209 -8.30 -1.09 18.74
N GLY A 210 -7.94 0.16 18.45
CA GLY A 210 -6.94 0.51 17.46
C GLY A 210 -5.70 1.12 18.11
N TYR A 211 -4.53 0.91 17.49
CA TYR A 211 -3.26 1.43 17.97
C TYR A 211 -2.43 1.96 16.81
N CYS A 212 -2.18 3.27 16.75
CA CYS A 212 -1.22 3.82 15.80
C CYS A 212 0.20 3.32 16.14
N LEU A 213 0.86 2.72 15.16
CA LEU A 213 2.18 2.12 15.30
C LEU A 213 3.30 3.05 14.84
N THR A 214 2.98 4.04 14.01
CA THR A 214 3.92 5.01 13.43
C THR A 214 3.87 6.34 14.18
N VAL A 215 4.90 7.15 13.99
CA VAL A 215 4.95 8.54 14.43
C VAL A 215 5.27 9.39 13.21
N ASP A 216 4.37 10.31 12.87
CA ASP A 216 4.53 11.12 11.67
C ASP A 216 5.82 11.96 11.73
N ASP A 217 6.52 12.01 10.60
CA ASP A 217 7.57 12.99 10.35
C ASP A 217 6.95 14.35 9.99
N SER A 218 6.17 14.91 10.90
CA SER A 218 5.58 16.24 10.81
C SER A 218 5.80 17.00 12.13
N HIS A 219 5.64 18.32 12.13
CA HIS A 219 5.77 19.08 13.39
C HIS A 219 4.72 18.61 14.42
N THR A 220 3.46 18.44 14.02
CA THR A 220 2.39 17.93 14.89
C THR A 220 2.64 16.50 15.37
N GLY A 221 3.10 15.61 14.49
CA GLY A 221 3.45 14.23 14.84
C GLY A 221 4.53 14.16 15.91
N ARG A 222 5.61 14.93 15.73
CA ARG A 222 6.72 14.99 16.70
C ARG A 222 6.29 15.60 18.04
N LEU A 223 5.45 16.63 18.03
CA LEU A 223 4.87 17.20 19.27
C LEU A 223 3.99 16.19 20.01
N ALA A 224 3.15 15.45 19.28
CA ALA A 224 2.27 14.44 19.86
C ALA A 224 3.09 13.31 20.49
N ALA A 225 4.14 12.84 19.81
CA ALA A 225 5.06 11.84 20.34
C ALA A 225 5.83 12.30 21.60
N MET A 226 6.04 13.61 21.74
CA MET A 226 6.62 14.22 22.96
C MET A 226 5.60 14.41 24.09
N GLY A 227 4.33 14.02 23.90
CA GLY A 227 3.27 14.17 24.89
C GLY A 227 2.81 15.61 25.07
N VAL A 228 3.02 16.48 24.08
CA VAL A 228 2.53 17.85 24.12
C VAL A 228 0.99 17.84 24.01
N PRO A 229 0.26 18.56 24.89
CA PRO A 229 -1.19 18.63 24.82
C PRO A 229 -1.69 19.19 23.48
N ALA A 230 -2.76 18.61 22.93
CA ALA A 230 -3.29 18.99 21.61
C ALA A 230 -3.81 20.45 21.54
N ASP A 231 -4.08 21.09 22.67
CA ASP A 231 -4.50 22.50 22.76
C ASP A 231 -3.34 23.49 22.88
N ASP A 232 -2.09 23.00 22.92
CA ASP A 232 -0.86 23.79 22.99
C ASP A 232 -0.68 24.67 21.74
N GLU A 233 -0.19 25.90 21.93
CA GLU A 233 -0.02 26.90 20.88
C GLU A 233 0.94 26.43 19.77
N ARG A 234 1.87 25.51 20.06
CA ARG A 234 2.80 24.95 19.07
C ARG A 234 2.10 24.19 17.94
N TYR A 235 0.87 23.73 18.14
CA TYR A 235 0.04 23.14 17.08
C TYR A 235 -0.58 24.18 16.14
N ARG A 236 -0.57 25.47 16.49
CA ARG A 236 -1.26 26.55 15.75
C ARG A 236 -0.34 27.33 14.81
N THR A 237 0.69 26.68 14.28
CA THR A 237 1.60 27.30 13.31
C THR A 237 1.13 27.00 11.88
N PRO A 238 1.40 27.89 10.89
CA PRO A 238 1.07 27.62 9.49
C PRO A 238 1.73 26.35 8.91
N TYR A 239 2.81 25.88 9.54
CA TYR A 239 3.61 24.73 9.12
C TYR A 239 3.44 23.52 10.04
N ALA A 240 2.39 23.51 10.88
CA ALA A 240 2.19 22.44 11.85
C ALA A 240 2.11 21.05 11.19
N ASN A 241 1.45 20.96 10.03
CA ASN A 241 1.34 19.70 9.27
C ASN A 241 2.40 19.60 8.16
N ALA A 242 3.43 20.44 8.16
CA ALA A 242 4.49 20.33 7.16
C ALA A 242 5.35 19.07 7.44
N LEU A 243 5.56 18.29 6.39
CA LEU A 243 6.48 17.15 6.40
C LEU A 243 7.91 17.60 6.72
N LEU A 244 8.56 16.80 7.56
CA LEU A 244 9.95 16.92 7.98
C LEU A 244 10.85 15.91 7.25
N ALA A 245 10.25 14.86 6.66
CA ALA A 245 10.94 13.82 5.91
C ALA A 245 10.07 13.31 4.76
N TRP A 246 10.69 13.01 3.62
CA TRP A 246 10.08 12.47 2.41
C TRP A 246 11.15 11.75 1.57
N LEU A 247 10.73 10.98 0.57
CA LEU A 247 11.57 10.42 -0.49
C LEU A 247 11.54 11.34 -1.71
N GLY A 248 12.69 11.52 -2.36
CA GLY A 248 12.86 12.42 -3.51
C GLY A 248 14.32 12.84 -3.67
N SER A 249 14.67 13.48 -4.78
CA SER A 249 16.05 13.94 -5.01
C SER A 249 16.46 15.13 -4.13
N ASP A 250 15.49 15.84 -3.56
CA ASP A 250 15.64 16.91 -2.57
C ASP A 250 15.43 16.42 -1.13
N ALA A 251 15.27 15.10 -0.93
CA ALA A 251 15.00 14.53 0.38
C ALA A 251 16.06 14.94 1.41
N PRO A 252 15.65 15.27 2.65
CA PRO A 252 16.58 15.49 3.73
C PRO A 252 17.35 14.20 4.05
N LYS A 253 18.61 14.33 4.47
CA LYS A 253 19.41 13.18 4.92
C LYS A 253 18.93 12.72 6.30
N LEU A 254 17.96 11.82 6.32
CA LEU A 254 17.39 11.23 7.52
C LEU A 254 17.36 9.70 7.38
N GLU A 255 17.59 9.01 8.48
CA GLU A 255 17.39 7.57 8.55
C GLU A 255 15.88 7.27 8.60
N PRO A 256 15.40 6.22 7.93
CA PRO A 256 14.02 5.80 8.01
C PRO A 256 13.66 5.38 9.45
N ASN A 257 12.43 5.69 9.87
CA ASN A 257 11.93 5.17 11.14
C ASN A 257 11.62 3.67 10.97
N THR A 258 11.92 2.86 11.98
CA THR A 258 11.61 1.42 11.97
C THR A 258 10.97 0.98 13.28
N ARG A 259 10.08 -0.02 13.21
CA ARG A 259 9.45 -0.62 14.40
C ARG A 259 9.08 -2.06 14.15
N THR A 260 9.44 -2.95 15.08
CA THR A 260 8.93 -4.33 15.11
C THR A 260 7.88 -4.48 16.20
N VAL A 261 6.75 -5.09 15.87
CA VAL A 261 5.64 -5.39 16.78
C VAL A 261 5.38 -6.89 16.76
N LEU A 262 5.18 -7.48 17.93
CA LEU A 262 4.75 -8.86 18.09
C LEU A 262 3.33 -8.86 18.66
N PRO A 263 2.28 -8.98 17.82
CA PRO A 263 0.92 -9.05 18.33
C PRO A 263 0.72 -10.28 19.22
N GLU A 264 0.11 -10.07 20.39
CA GLU A 264 -0.21 -11.16 21.33
C GLU A 264 -1.47 -11.96 20.94
N GLN A 265 -2.27 -11.42 20.02
CA GLN A 265 -3.51 -12.00 19.55
C GLN A 265 -3.71 -11.74 18.05
N PRO A 266 -4.61 -12.49 17.37
CA PRO A 266 -4.98 -12.19 15.99
C PRO A 266 -5.59 -10.80 15.84
N GLY A 267 -5.45 -10.23 14.65
CA GLY A 267 -5.99 -8.91 14.34
C GLY A 267 -5.64 -8.46 12.91
N LEU A 268 -5.80 -7.17 12.67
CA LEU A 268 -5.58 -6.55 11.37
C LEU A 268 -4.50 -5.49 11.48
N LEU A 269 -3.58 -5.51 10.53
CA LEU A 269 -2.75 -4.36 10.23
C LEU A 269 -3.46 -3.50 9.19
N VAL A 270 -3.56 -2.21 9.44
CA VAL A 270 -4.03 -1.21 8.47
C VAL A 270 -2.90 -0.25 8.17
N VAL A 271 -2.52 -0.10 6.91
CA VAL A 271 -1.52 0.89 6.45
C VAL A 271 -2.23 1.88 5.53
N CYS A 272 -2.07 3.18 5.74
CA CYS A 272 -2.81 4.18 4.97
C CYS A 272 -2.09 5.51 4.77
N SER A 273 -2.49 6.26 3.74
CA SER A 273 -2.12 7.67 3.57
C SER A 273 -2.87 8.57 4.55
N ASP A 274 -2.55 9.86 4.55
CA ASP A 274 -3.19 10.85 5.41
C ASP A 274 -4.68 11.08 5.05
N GLY A 275 -5.09 10.75 3.82
CA GLY A 275 -6.47 10.87 3.37
C GLY A 275 -7.44 9.93 4.07
N LEU A 276 -6.98 8.84 4.71
CA LEU A 276 -7.78 8.10 5.69
C LEU A 276 -7.59 8.69 7.09
N SER A 277 -6.34 8.78 7.54
CA SER A 277 -6.04 9.07 8.95
C SER A 277 -6.45 10.46 9.40
N GLY A 278 -6.48 11.43 8.50
CA GLY A 278 -6.94 12.80 8.74
C GLY A 278 -8.44 12.93 9.06
N TYR A 279 -9.23 11.87 8.86
CA TYR A 279 -10.65 11.82 9.27
C TYR A 279 -10.89 11.06 10.58
N LEU A 280 -9.91 10.30 11.07
CA LEU A 280 -10.06 9.52 12.28
C LEU A 280 -10.06 10.42 13.52
N GLU A 281 -11.14 10.38 14.29
CA GLU A 281 -11.24 11.05 15.60
C GLU A 281 -10.29 10.45 16.66
N SER A 282 -9.99 9.16 16.56
CA SER A 282 -9.06 8.43 17.43
C SER A 282 -8.65 7.11 16.79
N ASP A 283 -7.61 6.47 17.31
CA ASP A 283 -7.22 5.12 16.86
C ASP A 283 -8.35 4.10 17.09
N ASP A 284 -9.09 4.21 18.20
CA ASP A 284 -10.24 3.34 18.52
C ASP A 284 -11.43 3.56 17.57
N HIS A 285 -11.53 4.74 16.95
CA HIS A 285 -12.54 4.98 15.91
C HIS A 285 -12.28 4.07 14.70
N LEU A 286 -11.02 3.80 14.34
CA LEU A 286 -10.70 2.90 13.23
C LEU A 286 -11.25 1.49 13.47
N ALA A 287 -11.13 0.96 14.69
CA ALA A 287 -11.66 -0.35 15.05
C ALA A 287 -13.18 -0.44 14.85
N GLN A 288 -13.91 0.63 15.19
CA GLN A 288 -15.37 0.71 15.04
C GLN A 288 -15.85 0.74 13.58
N LEU A 289 -14.96 1.09 12.64
CA LEU A 289 -15.27 1.16 11.21
C LEU A 289 -15.08 -0.18 10.50
N ILE A 290 -14.43 -1.16 11.14
CA ILE A 290 -14.00 -2.40 10.52
C ILE A 290 -15.01 -3.52 10.79
N ASP A 291 -15.46 -4.16 9.71
CA ASP A 291 -16.13 -5.46 9.77
C ASP A 291 -15.08 -6.55 9.60
N GLU A 292 -14.66 -7.16 10.72
CA GLU A 292 -13.60 -8.18 10.72
C GLU A 292 -13.98 -9.47 9.98
N THR A 293 -15.26 -9.67 9.66
CA THR A 293 -15.72 -10.84 8.90
C THR A 293 -15.54 -10.68 7.39
N ALA A 294 -15.34 -9.45 6.91
CA ALA A 294 -15.17 -9.14 5.49
C ALA A 294 -13.74 -9.45 5.00
N SER A 295 -13.55 -9.66 3.69
CA SER A 295 -12.18 -9.82 3.13
C SER A 295 -11.33 -8.57 3.34
N CYS A 296 -9.99 -8.71 3.36
CA CYS A 296 -9.08 -7.57 3.52
C CYS A 296 -9.34 -6.47 2.49
N THR A 297 -9.55 -6.83 1.23
CA THR A 297 -9.89 -5.89 0.15
C THR A 297 -11.23 -5.18 0.41
N ARG A 298 -12.24 -5.90 0.93
CA ARG A 298 -13.53 -5.30 1.27
C ARG A 298 -13.44 -4.33 2.44
N ILE A 299 -12.62 -4.65 3.45
CA ILE A 299 -12.34 -3.74 4.57
C ILE A 299 -11.64 -2.48 4.04
N ALA A 300 -10.57 -2.63 3.26
CA ALA A 300 -9.85 -1.51 2.65
C ALA A 300 -10.80 -0.61 1.83
N SER A 301 -11.59 -1.20 0.94
CA SER A 301 -12.57 -0.49 0.11
C SER A 301 -13.61 0.27 0.95
N SER A 302 -14.10 -0.34 2.03
CA SER A 302 -15.09 0.26 2.94
C SER A 302 -14.51 1.44 3.74
N LEU A 303 -13.26 1.35 4.19
CA LEU A 303 -12.54 2.44 4.85
C LEU A 303 -12.30 3.61 3.88
N THR A 304 -11.87 3.32 2.65
CA THR A 304 -11.68 4.33 1.60
C THR A 304 -13.00 5.04 1.28
N ASP A 305 -14.10 4.29 1.15
CA ASP A 305 -15.43 4.85 0.92
C ASP A 305 -15.93 5.70 2.09
N TRP A 306 -15.62 5.28 3.32
CA TRP A 306 -15.95 6.05 4.51
C TRP A 306 -15.21 7.40 4.52
N ALA A 307 -13.89 7.42 4.31
CA ALA A 307 -13.11 8.66 4.27
C ALA A 307 -13.59 9.59 3.13
N ARG A 308 -13.91 9.00 1.97
CA ARG A 308 -14.51 9.72 0.84
C ARG A 308 -15.85 10.35 1.21
N ARG A 309 -16.70 9.69 2.02
CA ARG A 309 -17.96 10.26 2.52
C ARG A 309 -17.74 11.39 3.52
N CYS A 310 -16.77 11.25 4.42
CA CYS A 310 -16.40 12.27 5.42
C CYS A 310 -15.88 13.58 4.81
N GLY A 311 -15.36 13.52 3.58
CA GLY A 311 -15.02 14.72 2.83
C GLY A 311 -14.28 14.46 1.54
N GLY A 312 -13.45 13.41 1.48
CA GLY A 312 -12.60 13.10 0.33
C GLY A 312 -11.74 14.29 -0.10
N ARG A 313 -11.19 15.01 0.88
CA ARG A 313 -10.37 16.21 0.67
C ARG A 313 -9.02 15.90 0.03
N ASP A 314 -8.48 14.72 0.29
CA ASP A 314 -7.22 14.23 -0.28
C ASP A 314 -7.42 12.90 -1.02
N ASN A 315 -6.34 12.41 -1.64
CA ASN A 315 -6.20 11.03 -2.09
C ASN A 315 -6.23 10.08 -0.89
N ILE A 316 -6.82 8.90 -1.06
CA ILE A 316 -7.07 7.98 0.04
C ILE A 316 -6.56 6.61 -0.36
N SER A 317 -5.57 6.10 0.37
CA SER A 317 -4.95 4.80 0.13
C SER A 317 -4.95 3.97 1.40
N VAL A 318 -5.41 2.72 1.30
CA VAL A 318 -5.56 1.81 2.44
C VAL A 318 -5.14 0.40 2.04
N ILE A 319 -4.22 -0.18 2.80
CA ILE A 319 -3.88 -1.60 2.80
C ILE A 319 -4.37 -2.22 4.11
N VAL A 320 -4.96 -3.40 4.03
CA VAL A 320 -5.38 -4.20 5.18
C VAL A 320 -4.75 -5.59 5.07
N ALA A 321 -4.12 -6.06 6.14
CA ALA A 321 -3.51 -7.38 6.22
C ALA A 321 -3.93 -8.11 7.49
N ARG A 322 -4.21 -9.41 7.40
CA ARG A 322 -4.53 -10.27 8.55
C ARG A 322 -3.27 -10.82 9.19
N PHE A 323 -3.23 -10.81 10.52
CA PHE A 323 -2.20 -11.47 11.32
C PHE A 323 -2.83 -12.42 12.36
N PRO A 324 -2.35 -13.66 12.52
CA PRO A 324 -1.34 -14.31 11.67
C PRO A 324 -1.83 -14.42 10.23
N SER A 325 -0.91 -14.40 9.27
CA SER A 325 -1.19 -14.45 7.82
C SER A 325 -1.76 -15.79 7.35
N THR A 326 -2.00 -16.74 8.27
CA THR A 326 -2.56 -18.05 7.97
C THR A 326 -3.90 -17.87 7.27
N ALA A 327 -3.90 -18.16 5.97
CA ALA A 327 -5.10 -18.35 5.18
C ALA A 327 -5.86 -19.57 5.71
N GLN A 328 -6.54 -19.44 6.84
CA GLN A 328 -7.62 -20.36 7.18
C GLN A 328 -8.85 -19.84 6.47
N GLU A 329 -9.23 -20.55 5.40
CA GLU A 329 -10.56 -20.49 4.79
C GLU A 329 -11.60 -20.43 5.91
N VAL A 330 -12.39 -19.35 5.93
CA VAL A 330 -13.61 -19.32 6.71
C VAL A 330 -14.50 -20.43 6.12
N PRO A 331 -14.90 -21.47 6.88
CA PRO A 331 -15.82 -22.46 6.36
C PRO A 331 -17.12 -21.72 6.02
N SER A 332 -17.57 -21.82 4.76
CA SER A 332 -18.91 -21.37 4.40
C SER A 332 -19.94 -22.19 5.20
N PRO A 333 -21.01 -21.56 5.72
CA PRO A 333 -22.03 -22.25 6.52
C PRO A 333 -22.83 -23.31 5.74
#